data_AF-A0A9E3L8N3-F1
#
_entry.id   AF-A0A9E3L8N3-F1
#
_cell.length_a   1.000
_cell.length_b   1.000
_cell.length_c   1.000
_cell.angle_alpha   90.00
_cell.angle_beta   90.00
_cell.angle_gamma   90.00
#
_symmetry.space_group_name_H-M   'P 1'
#
loop_
_entity.id
_entity.type
_entity.pdbx_description
1 polymer ?
#
loop_
_entity_poly.entity_id
_entity_poly.type
_entity_poly.pdbx_seq_one_letter_code
_entity_poly.pdbx_strand_id
1 'polypeptide(L)'
;IVIDELLSFAAQLASEQARQEPLRERIVRLFGQEARWSRTLGPQNVRRQPGRDGQPEAKIPVDLWAEVLAVLVKLLPGGPDSYCRDFGDAPPLALEVAFQGPLTDLRRLEVLLRGMVTDESEPNAEVQDAIDEVRRGLIRAGR
;
A
#
# COMPACT_ATOMS: atom_id res chain seq x y z
N ILE A 1 7.07 11.21 8.53
CA ILE A 1 7.86 9.96 8.50
C ILE A 1 9.32 10.37 8.61
N VAL A 2 10.06 9.81 9.56
CA VAL A 2 11.51 10.04 9.68
C VAL A 2 12.21 9.12 8.68
N ILE A 3 13.08 9.66 7.84
CA ILE A 3 13.70 8.90 6.73
C ILE A 3 14.57 7.74 7.24
N ASP A 4 15.26 7.94 8.37
CA ASP A 4 16.14 6.93 8.97
C ASP A 4 15.37 5.69 9.46
N GLU A 5 14.17 5.90 10.00
CA GLU A 5 13.26 4.83 10.41
C GLU A 5 12.78 4.03 9.19
N LEU A 6 12.43 4.72 8.10
CA LEU A 6 12.02 4.07 6.86
C LEU A 6 13.17 3.26 6.22
N LEU A 7 14.39 3.81 6.22
CA LEU A 7 15.59 3.11 5.74
C LEU A 7 15.88 1.87 6.59
N SER A 8 15.81 2.00 7.92
CA SER A 8 16.01 0.88 8.85
C SER A 8 14.95 -0.21 8.67
N PHE A 9 13.70 0.19 8.47
CA PHE A 9 12.59 -0.70 8.18
C PHE A 9 12.78 -1.45 6.85
N ALA A 10 13.18 -0.73 5.79
CA ALA A 10 13.48 -1.32 4.49
C ALA A 10 14.65 -2.33 4.55
N ALA A 11 15.71 -2.00 5.31
CA ALA A 11 16.83 -2.90 5.52
C ALA A 11 16.41 -4.18 6.26
N GLN A 12 15.55 -4.06 7.28
CA GLN A 12 15.02 -5.22 7.98
C GLN A 12 14.16 -6.09 7.05
N LEU A 13 13.24 -5.50 6.29
CA LEU A 13 12.44 -6.22 5.30
C LEU A 13 13.34 -6.99 4.32
N ALA A 14 14.38 -6.36 3.79
CA ALA A 14 15.32 -7.00 2.85
C ALA A 14 16.05 -8.21 3.48
N SER A 15 16.33 -8.17 4.78
CA SER A 15 16.98 -9.25 5.52
C SER A 15 16.07 -10.46 5.80
N GLU A 16 14.75 -10.25 5.93
CA GLU A 16 13.77 -11.30 6.20
C GLU A 16 13.34 -12.05 4.94
N GLN A 17 14.31 -12.49 4.13
CA GLN A 17 14.15 -12.94 2.75
C GLN A 17 13.28 -14.20 2.56
N ALA A 18 11.98 -14.12 2.86
CA ALA A 18 10.94 -15.04 2.44
C ALA A 18 10.63 -14.71 0.97
N ARG A 19 11.42 -15.27 0.06
CA ARG A 19 11.46 -14.97 -1.40
C ARG A 19 10.13 -15.11 -2.16
N GLN A 20 9.03 -15.43 -1.50
CA GLN A 20 7.72 -15.65 -2.13
C GLN A 20 6.58 -14.90 -1.44
N GLU A 21 6.82 -14.22 -0.31
CA GLU A 21 5.78 -13.43 0.36
C GLU A 21 5.71 -12.01 -0.25
N PRO A 22 4.54 -11.54 -0.71
CA PRO A 22 4.34 -10.17 -1.16
C PRO A 22 4.81 -9.13 -0.13
N LEU A 23 5.42 -8.03 -0.60
CA LEU A 23 5.96 -6.97 0.27
C LEU A 23 4.95 -6.44 1.29
N ARG A 24 3.69 -6.29 0.89
CA ARG A 24 2.59 -5.87 1.77
C ARG A 24 2.42 -6.81 2.97
N GLU A 25 2.42 -8.12 2.73
CA GLU A 25 2.24 -9.13 3.78
C GLU A 25 3.42 -9.13 4.75
N ARG A 26 4.65 -9.00 4.22
CA ARG A 26 5.87 -8.82 5.02
C ARG A 26 5.79 -7.58 5.92
N ILE A 27 5.28 -6.47 5.41
CA ILE A 27 5.07 -5.23 6.18
C ILE A 27 4.06 -5.42 7.33
N VAL A 28 2.90 -6.01 7.02
CA VAL A 28 1.85 -6.27 8.03
C VAL A 28 2.38 -7.21 9.12
N ARG A 29 3.10 -8.27 8.73
CA ARG A 29 3.74 -9.19 9.65
C ARG A 29 4.74 -8.48 10.56
N LEU A 30 5.62 -7.67 10.00
CA LEU A 30 6.65 -6.96 10.75
C LEU A 30 6.04 -5.92 11.73
N PHE A 31 4.92 -5.29 11.35
CA PHE A 31 4.13 -4.43 12.24
C PHE A 31 3.54 -5.19 13.44
N GLY A 32 3.11 -6.43 13.23
CA GLY A 32 2.61 -7.31 14.29
C GLY A 32 3.71 -7.90 15.19
N GLN A 33 4.91 -8.08 14.66
CA GLN A 33 6.05 -8.64 15.40
C GLN A 33 6.76 -7.57 16.26
N GLU A 34 6.91 -6.35 15.75
CA GLU A 34 7.66 -5.30 16.43
C GLU A 34 6.85 -4.02 16.62
N ALA A 35 6.44 -3.78 17.86
CA ALA A 35 5.65 -2.62 18.24
C ALA A 35 6.32 -1.26 17.90
N ARG A 36 7.66 -1.23 17.73
CA ARG A 36 8.38 -0.01 17.33
C ARG A 36 7.92 0.49 15.96
N TRP A 37 7.74 -0.40 14.98
CA TRP A 37 7.40 -0.01 13.61
C TRP A 37 5.99 0.52 13.52
N SER A 38 5.05 -0.17 14.17
CA SER A 38 3.69 0.33 14.34
C SER A 38 3.67 1.70 15.02
N ARG A 39 4.57 1.99 15.97
CA ARG A 39 4.65 3.29 16.65
C ARG A 39 5.25 4.40 15.77
N THR A 40 6.36 4.14 15.07
CA THR A 40 7.11 5.17 14.33
C THR A 40 6.61 5.38 12.90
N LEU A 41 6.23 4.29 12.24
CA LEU A 41 5.80 4.28 10.84
C LEU A 41 4.30 4.01 10.70
N GLY A 42 3.54 3.87 11.78
CA GLY A 42 2.10 3.62 11.71
C GLY A 42 1.27 4.80 11.19
N PRO A 43 0.04 4.53 10.73
CA PRO A 43 -0.83 5.52 10.08
C PRO A 43 -1.22 6.69 11.00
N GLN A 44 -1.21 6.49 12.33
CA GLN A 44 -1.50 7.54 13.32
C GLN A 44 -0.53 8.72 13.27
N ASN A 45 0.63 8.56 12.63
CA ASN A 45 1.61 9.63 12.46
C ASN A 45 1.28 10.55 11.26
N VAL A 46 0.30 10.19 10.44
CA VAL A 46 -0.23 11.06 9.38
C VAL A 46 -1.25 12.01 10.00
N ARG A 47 -0.76 13.15 10.49
CA ARG A 47 -1.63 14.17 11.08
C ARG A 47 -2.44 14.86 9.98
N ARG A 48 -3.76 14.99 10.20
CA ARG A 48 -4.59 15.94 9.45
C ARG A 48 -4.24 17.37 9.90
N GLN A 49 -4.31 18.33 8.99
CA GLN A 49 -4.20 19.75 9.36
C GLN A 49 -5.24 20.09 10.45
N PRO A 50 -4.85 20.72 11.56
CA PRO A 50 -5.80 21.27 12.52
C PRO A 50 -6.58 22.40 11.81
N GLY A 51 -7.89 22.28 11.73
CA GLY A 51 -8.73 23.30 11.08
C GLY A 51 -10.07 22.84 10.52
N ARG A 52 -10.38 21.53 10.54
CA ARG A 52 -11.73 21.04 10.22
C ARG A 52 -12.37 20.44 11.46
N ASP A 53 -12.77 21.33 12.36
CA ASP A 53 -13.44 20.98 13.61
C ASP A 53 -14.67 20.10 13.31
N GLY A 54 -14.77 18.98 14.03
CA GLY A 54 -15.98 18.14 14.06
C GLY A 54 -16.04 16.92 13.14
N GLN A 55 -15.03 16.64 12.31
CA GLN A 55 -15.01 15.38 11.56
C GLN A 55 -14.24 14.28 12.33
N PRO A 56 -14.79 13.05 12.44
CA PRO A 56 -14.05 11.94 13.02
C PRO A 56 -12.73 11.73 12.28
N GLU A 57 -11.65 11.47 13.03
CA GLU A 57 -10.36 11.11 12.44
C GLU A 57 -10.56 9.89 11.54
N ALA A 58 -10.30 10.04 10.23
CA ALA A 58 -10.38 8.93 9.30
C ALA A 58 -9.33 7.88 9.69
N LYS A 59 -9.79 6.74 10.19
CA LYS A 59 -8.91 5.63 10.56
C LYS A 59 -8.46 4.94 9.28
N ILE A 60 -7.19 5.11 8.91
CA ILE A 60 -6.60 4.42 7.76
C ILE A 60 -6.45 2.93 8.13
N PRO A 61 -7.04 1.99 7.35
CA PRO A 61 -6.84 0.56 7.58
C PRO A 61 -5.35 0.19 7.48
N VAL A 62 -4.90 -0.69 8.37
CA VAL A 62 -3.50 -1.15 8.41
C VAL A 62 -3.05 -1.74 7.07
N ASP A 63 -3.95 -2.44 6.40
CA ASP A 63 -3.73 -3.07 5.10
C ASP A 63 -3.45 -2.07 3.98
N LEU A 64 -4.18 -0.95 3.97
CA LEU A 64 -3.94 0.13 3.01
C LEU A 64 -2.67 0.90 3.36
N TRP A 65 -2.44 1.12 4.66
CA TRP A 65 -1.22 1.76 5.11
C TRP A 65 0.03 0.95 4.74
N ALA A 66 -0.06 -0.38 4.80
CA ALA A 66 1.01 -1.27 4.36
C ALA A 66 1.30 -1.11 2.84
N GLU A 67 0.29 -0.87 2.01
CA GLU A 67 0.49 -0.57 0.58
C GLU A 67 1.20 0.78 0.39
N VAL A 68 0.88 1.80 1.19
CA VAL A 68 1.61 3.08 1.17
C VAL A 68 3.09 2.88 1.52
N LEU A 69 3.36 2.15 2.60
CA LEU A 69 4.73 1.83 3.01
C LEU A 69 5.47 0.98 1.97
N ALA A 70 4.78 0.04 1.32
CA ALA A 70 5.36 -0.75 0.24
C ALA A 70 5.90 0.17 -0.86
N VAL A 71 5.10 1.13 -1.34
CA VAL A 71 5.57 2.09 -2.35
C VAL A 71 6.76 2.90 -1.86
N LEU A 72 6.73 3.39 -0.62
CA LEU A 72 7.84 4.16 -0.05
C LEU A 72 9.13 3.32 0.06
N VAL A 73 9.03 2.04 0.44
CA VAL A 73 10.17 1.12 0.50
C VAL A 73 10.73 0.85 -0.90
N LYS A 74 9.87 0.62 -1.89
CA LYS A 74 10.31 0.38 -3.28
C LYS A 74 11.03 1.59 -3.90
N LEU A 75 10.74 2.80 -3.43
CA LEU A 75 11.44 4.02 -3.87
C LEU A 75 12.87 4.13 -3.34
N LEU A 76 13.21 3.41 -2.27
CA LEU A 76 14.57 3.35 -1.74
C LEU A 76 15.40 2.40 -2.62
N PRO A 77 16.53 2.82 -3.20
CA PRO A 77 17.32 1.96 -4.08
C PRO A 77 18.07 0.86 -3.30
N GLY A 78 18.42 -0.21 -4.00
CA GLY A 78 19.34 -1.25 -3.50
C GLY A 78 18.72 -2.41 -2.72
N GLY A 79 17.41 -2.40 -2.52
CA GLY A 79 16.65 -3.50 -1.94
C GLY A 79 16.10 -4.48 -3.00
N PRO A 80 15.66 -5.68 -2.60
CA PRO A 80 15.09 -6.68 -3.51
C PRO A 80 13.75 -6.26 -4.12
N ASP A 81 13.02 -5.37 -3.44
CA ASP A 81 11.74 -4.85 -3.88
C ASP A 81 11.86 -3.49 -4.60
N SER A 82 13.06 -2.92 -4.64
CA SER A 82 13.29 -1.55 -5.15
C SER A 82 12.99 -1.43 -6.64
N TYR A 83 12.45 -0.28 -7.06
CA TYR A 83 12.27 0.03 -8.48
C TYR A 83 13.60 0.18 -9.22
N CYS A 84 14.60 0.69 -8.50
CA CYS A 84 15.95 0.92 -9.01
C CYS A 84 16.95 0.19 -8.13
N ARG A 85 17.96 -0.43 -8.75
CA ARG A 85 19.07 -1.07 -8.05
C ARG A 85 20.00 -0.05 -7.39
N ASP A 86 20.26 1.06 -8.07
CA ASP A 86 21.11 2.16 -7.58
C ASP A 86 20.70 3.50 -8.19
N PHE A 87 21.40 4.58 -7.84
CA PHE A 87 21.10 5.94 -8.29
C PHE A 87 21.40 6.20 -9.78
N GLY A 88 22.10 5.29 -10.45
CA GLY A 88 22.41 5.34 -11.88
C GLY A 88 21.54 4.41 -12.72
N ASP A 89 20.58 3.71 -12.13
CA ASP A 89 19.73 2.69 -12.76
C ASP A 89 18.61 3.29 -13.63
N ALA A 90 18.97 4.25 -14.48
CA ALA A 90 18.10 4.85 -15.48
C ALA A 90 18.70 4.61 -16.87
N PRO A 91 17.92 4.10 -17.86
CA PRO A 91 18.43 3.89 -19.20
C PRO A 91 18.95 5.19 -19.82
N PRO A 92 20.11 5.16 -20.52
CA PRO A 92 20.54 6.30 -21.32
C PRO A 92 19.45 6.66 -22.33
N LEU A 93 19.06 7.94 -22.36
CA LEU A 93 18.02 8.50 -23.25
C LEU A 93 16.56 8.19 -22.90
N ALA A 94 16.26 7.53 -21.77
CA ALA A 94 14.89 7.26 -21.33
C ALA A 94 14.75 7.39 -19.80
N LEU A 95 15.11 8.55 -19.25
CA LEU A 95 15.10 8.82 -17.80
C LEU A 95 13.70 8.67 -17.18
N GLU A 96 12.66 8.90 -17.97
CA GLU A 96 11.26 8.75 -17.56
C GLU A 96 10.89 7.33 -17.16
N VAL A 97 11.62 6.32 -17.65
CA VAL A 97 11.36 4.90 -17.35
C VAL A 97 11.52 4.62 -15.86
N ALA A 98 12.48 5.29 -15.20
CA ALA A 98 12.69 5.16 -13.75
C ALA A 98 11.44 5.56 -12.92
N PHE A 99 10.55 6.38 -13.48
CA PHE A 99 9.32 6.81 -12.82
C PHE A 99 8.09 5.96 -13.17
N GLN A 100 8.15 5.08 -14.17
CA GLN A 100 6.97 4.32 -14.61
C GLN A 100 6.40 3.40 -13.52
N GLY A 101 7.27 2.63 -12.86
CA GLY A 101 6.89 1.78 -11.72
C GLY A 101 6.29 2.61 -10.56
N PRO A 102 7.02 3.61 -10.04
CA PRO A 102 6.51 4.52 -9.02
C PRO A 102 5.14 5.14 -9.35
N LEU A 103 4.98 5.69 -10.56
CA LEU A 103 3.74 6.33 -10.97
C LEU A 103 2.58 5.34 -11.08
N THR A 104 2.86 4.10 -11.49
CA THR A 104 1.84 3.05 -11.58
C THR A 104 1.28 2.70 -10.19
N ASP A 105 2.16 2.45 -9.22
CA ASP A 105 1.73 2.11 -7.86
C ASP A 105 1.07 3.30 -7.15
N LEU A 106 1.55 4.53 -7.37
CA LEU A 106 0.91 5.75 -6.85
C LEU A 106 -0.51 5.95 -7.41
N ARG A 107 -0.72 5.71 -8.71
CA ARG A 107 -2.06 5.78 -9.32
C ARG A 107 -2.99 4.70 -8.75
N ARG A 108 -2.48 3.49 -8.51
CA ARG A 108 -3.25 2.43 -7.83
C ARG A 108 -3.66 2.87 -6.43
N LEU A 109 -2.74 3.43 -5.64
CA LEU A 109 -3.05 3.96 -4.31
C LEU A 109 -4.07 5.10 -4.36
N GLU A 110 -3.98 5.98 -5.36
CA GLU A 110 -4.97 7.05 -5.56
C GLU A 110 -6.38 6.50 -5.77
N VAL A 111 -6.54 5.47 -6.61
CA VAL A 111 -7.84 4.81 -6.84
C VAL A 111 -8.39 4.21 -5.55
N LEU A 112 -7.56 3.51 -4.77
CA LEU A 112 -7.95 2.92 -3.49
C LEU A 112 -8.38 3.99 -2.48
N LEU A 113 -7.61 5.08 -2.38
CA LEU A 113 -7.89 6.19 -1.47
C LEU A 113 -9.15 6.96 -1.87
N ARG A 114 -9.40 7.16 -3.18
CA ARG A 114 -10.65 7.77 -3.67
C ARG A 114 -11.87 6.92 -3.32
N GLY A 115 -11.74 5.59 -3.40
CA GLY A 115 -12.76 4.66 -2.93
C GLY A 115 -13.10 4.83 -1.45
N MET A 116 -12.09 5.13 -0.61
CA MET A 116 -12.33 5.39 0.82
C MET A 116 -12.94 6.75 1.13
N VAL A 117 -12.65 7.79 0.34
CA VAL A 117 -13.23 9.13 0.55
C VAL A 117 -14.70 9.18 0.13
N THR A 118 -15.12 8.25 -0.72
CA THR A 118 -16.49 8.12 -1.23
C THR A 118 -17.37 7.15 -0.44
N ASP A 119 -16.89 6.62 0.70
CA ASP A 119 -17.72 5.94 1.70
C ASP A 119 -18.68 6.96 2.38
N GLU A 120 -19.66 7.46 1.62
CA GLU A 120 -21.03 7.38 2.08
C GLU A 120 -21.33 5.89 2.27
N SER A 121 -21.70 5.53 3.49
CA SER A 121 -21.76 4.16 3.97
C SER A 121 -22.89 3.36 3.32
N GLU A 122 -22.68 2.84 2.11
CA GLU A 122 -23.38 1.64 1.62
C GLU A 122 -22.40 0.85 0.76
N PRO A 123 -21.91 -0.31 1.20
CA PRO A 123 -21.22 -1.20 0.29
C PRO A 123 -22.27 -1.69 -0.70
N ASN A 124 -22.34 -1.05 -1.88
CA ASN A 124 -22.46 -1.71 -3.17
C ASN A 124 -23.37 -2.96 -3.15
N ALA A 125 -24.56 -2.86 -2.54
CA ALA A 125 -25.46 -3.98 -2.35
C ALA A 125 -25.86 -4.53 -3.72
N GLU A 126 -25.99 -3.64 -4.69
CA GLU A 126 -26.21 -3.93 -6.10
C GLU A 126 -25.04 -4.69 -6.75
N VAL A 127 -23.79 -4.37 -6.42
CA VAL A 127 -22.61 -5.09 -6.95
C VAL A 127 -22.47 -6.47 -6.29
N GLN A 128 -22.74 -6.60 -5.00
CA GLN A 128 -22.77 -7.90 -4.33
C GLN A 128 -23.93 -8.76 -4.83
N ASP A 129 -25.11 -8.19 -5.03
CA ASP A 129 -26.27 -8.88 -5.62
C ASP A 129 -25.98 -9.32 -7.06
N ALA A 130 -25.33 -8.48 -7.86
CA ALA A 130 -24.91 -8.83 -9.22
C ALA A 130 -23.88 -9.97 -9.22
N ILE A 131 -22.91 -9.96 -8.31
CA ILE A 131 -21.93 -11.05 -8.16
C ILE A 131 -22.63 -12.34 -7.73
N ASP A 132 -23.57 -12.28 -6.78
CA ASP A 132 -24.32 -13.44 -6.30
C ASP A 132 -25.32 -13.97 -7.34
N GLU A 133 -25.89 -13.11 -8.17
CA GLU A 133 -26.73 -13.50 -9.31
C GLU A 133 -25.92 -14.25 -10.36
N VAL A 134 -24.76 -13.74 -10.76
CA VAL A 134 -23.85 -14.40 -11.71
C VAL A 134 -23.39 -15.74 -11.17
N ARG A 135 -23.03 -15.81 -9.88
CA ARG A 135 -22.64 -17.06 -9.21
C ARG A 135 -23.77 -18.09 -9.19
N ARG A 136 -25.01 -17.66 -8.94
CA ARG A 136 -26.20 -18.52 -9.00
C ARG A 136 -26.50 -19.00 -10.42
N GLY A 137 -26.28 -18.15 -11.44
CA GLY A 137 -26.41 -18.51 -12.85
C GLY A 137 -25.41 -19.58 -13.29
N LEU A 138 -24.13 -19.44 -12.89
CA LEU A 138 -23.07 -20.42 -13.16
C LEU A 138 -23.35 -21.80 -12.56
N ILE A 139 -23.92 -21.85 -11.34
CA ILE A 139 -24.29 -23.11 -10.68
C ILE A 139 -25.51 -23.79 -11.35
N ARG A 140 -26.38 -23.03 -12.01
CA ARG A 140 -27.55 -23.55 -12.74
C ARG A 140 -27.22 -24.00 -14.15
N ALA A 141 -26.25 -23.37 -14.82
CA ALA A 141 -25.83 -23.73 -16.17
C ALA A 141 -24.89 -24.96 -16.23
N GLY A 142 -24.35 -25.39 -15.08
CA GLY A 142 -23.52 -26.59 -14.96
C GLY A 142 -24.26 -27.87 -14.54
N ARG A 143 -25.60 -27.91 -14.63
CA ARG A 143 -26.43 -29.09 -14.35
C ARG A 143 -27.22 -29.53 -15.57
#